data_AF-A0A953JAX3-F1
#
_entry.id   AF-A0A953JAX3-F1
#
_cell.length_a   1.000
_cell.length_b   1.000
_cell.length_c   1.000
_cell.angle_alpha   90.00
_cell.angle_beta   90.00
_cell.angle_gamma   90.00
#
_symmetry.space_group_name_H-M   'P 1'
#
loop_
_entity.id
_entity.type
_entity.pdbx_description
1 polymer ?
#
loop_
_entity_poly.entity_id
_entity_poly.type
_entity_poly.pdbx_seq_one_letter_code
_entity_poly.pdbx_strand_id
1 'polypeptide(L)'
;MEVSISNFQGKWTGRIYGTNTGNVFMELSQTENQVQGIAHLCDDKFGIALYDISGSITDGTMIINGTPKQASEGGILGETTIIAELKQDGSLASRWETTIGSAGTVRLYPHNYEEKFSKTAEPEQIYNKIVPIGSVRLFKKDVNALFNIIEKDFSEGRLIVTYMQRSNEVTRFATDFVSNLDDIEELRSLKIFIQEPEAPGINKMVTVDFFERDSSSVRVSGINESWVVGKAESINKEIANYQNKVVTNYRRCGLRKPN
;
A
#
# COMPACT_ATOMS: atom_id res chain seq x y z
N MET A 1 -38.91 -12.55 8.90
CA MET A 1 -38.10 -12.06 7.78
C MET A 1 -37.43 -10.80 8.27
N GLU A 2 -36.17 -10.88 8.69
CA GLU A 2 -35.39 -9.67 8.99
C GLU A 2 -35.01 -9.04 7.65
N VAL A 3 -35.54 -7.85 7.39
CA VAL A 3 -35.02 -6.99 6.33
C VAL A 3 -33.65 -6.53 6.82
N SER A 4 -32.59 -7.03 6.19
CA SER A 4 -31.24 -6.50 6.40
C SER A 4 -31.25 -5.05 5.93
N ILE A 5 -31.32 -4.11 6.88
CA ILE A 5 -31.20 -2.69 6.59
C ILE A 5 -29.73 -2.47 6.19
N SER A 6 -29.50 -2.06 4.95
CA SER A 6 -28.17 -1.64 4.51
C SER A 6 -27.73 -0.43 5.35
N ASN A 7 -26.53 -0.52 5.94
CA ASN A 7 -25.98 0.52 6.78
C ASN A 7 -25.10 1.45 5.93
N PHE A 8 -25.53 2.71 5.80
CA PHE A 8 -24.85 3.78 5.06
C PHE A 8 -24.20 4.81 6.01
N GLN A 9 -24.30 4.62 7.32
CA GLN A 9 -23.72 5.53 8.30
C GLN A 9 -22.19 5.57 8.19
N GLY A 10 -21.65 6.78 8.31
CA GLY A 10 -20.21 7.02 8.40
C GLY A 10 -19.72 7.99 7.34
N LYS A 11 -18.40 7.98 7.15
CA LYS A 11 -17.71 8.85 6.20
C LYS A 11 -17.53 8.11 4.89
N TRP A 12 -17.65 8.83 3.79
CA TRP A 12 -17.57 8.30 2.44
C TRP A 12 -16.67 9.20 1.60
N THR A 13 -15.77 8.61 0.83
CA THR A 13 -14.86 9.35 -0.05
C THR A 13 -14.87 8.77 -1.46
N GLY A 14 -14.71 9.62 -2.47
CA GLY A 14 -14.76 9.15 -3.85
C GLY A 14 -14.67 10.25 -4.88
N ARG A 15 -15.25 9.98 -6.06
CA ARG A 15 -15.21 10.88 -7.21
C ARG A 15 -16.53 10.97 -7.93
N ILE A 16 -16.83 12.17 -8.45
CA ILE A 16 -17.89 12.42 -9.42
C ILE A 16 -17.30 12.46 -10.83
N TYR A 17 -18.13 12.05 -11.78
CA TYR A 17 -17.85 12.07 -13.22
C TYR A 17 -19.09 12.58 -13.95
N GLY A 18 -18.92 13.22 -15.11
CA GLY A 18 -20.05 13.72 -15.92
C GLY A 18 -19.77 15.10 -16.50
N THR A 19 -20.79 15.96 -16.49
CA THR A 19 -20.64 17.39 -16.87
C THR A 19 -19.62 18.10 -15.98
N ASN A 20 -19.47 17.62 -14.75
CA ASN A 20 -18.50 18.05 -13.75
C ASN A 20 -17.70 16.83 -13.27
N THR A 21 -16.43 17.07 -12.93
CA THR A 21 -15.51 16.06 -12.38
C THR A 21 -14.87 16.61 -11.12
N GLY A 22 -14.64 15.74 -10.15
CA GLY A 22 -14.10 16.19 -8.88
C GLY A 22 -14.05 15.11 -7.82
N ASN A 23 -13.45 15.48 -6.69
CA ASN A 23 -13.42 14.64 -5.49
C ASN A 23 -14.62 14.95 -4.62
N VAL A 24 -15.19 13.93 -4.00
CA VAL A 24 -16.34 14.08 -3.10
C VAL A 24 -16.03 13.41 -1.76
N PHE A 25 -16.39 14.10 -0.70
CA PHE A 25 -16.42 13.58 0.66
C PHE A 25 -17.83 13.78 1.23
N MET A 26 -18.39 12.76 1.86
CA MET A 26 -19.69 12.85 2.52
C MET A 26 -19.64 12.26 3.91
N GLU A 27 -20.34 12.86 4.84
CA GLU A 27 -20.57 12.33 6.17
C GLU A 27 -22.07 12.10 6.35
N LEU A 28 -22.44 10.84 6.58
CA LEU A 28 -23.83 10.39 6.67
C LEU A 28 -24.13 9.91 8.10
N SER A 29 -25.19 10.47 8.67
CA SER A 29 -25.91 9.93 9.82
C SER A 29 -27.15 9.21 9.33
N GLN A 30 -27.38 7.99 9.79
CA GLN A 30 -28.55 7.20 9.45
C GLN A 30 -29.39 6.96 10.70
N THR A 31 -30.69 7.24 10.60
CA THR A 31 -31.69 6.89 11.61
C THR A 31 -32.78 6.10 10.89
N GLU A 32 -32.86 4.80 11.17
CA GLU A 32 -33.75 3.87 10.45
C GLU A 32 -33.53 3.92 8.92
N ASN A 33 -34.55 4.35 8.18
CA ASN A 33 -34.53 4.48 6.72
C ASN A 33 -34.28 5.92 6.25
N GLN A 34 -33.90 6.83 7.15
CA GLN A 34 -33.60 8.23 6.82
C GLN A 34 -32.10 8.47 6.95
N VAL A 35 -31.55 9.23 6.01
CA VAL A 35 -30.15 9.66 6.03
C VAL A 35 -30.07 11.18 6.01
N GLN A 36 -29.14 11.73 6.78
CA GLN A 36 -28.83 13.16 6.80
C GLN A 36 -27.32 13.34 6.89
N GLY A 37 -26.82 14.47 6.42
CA GLY A 37 -25.38 14.66 6.38
C GLY A 37 -24.91 15.93 5.71
N ILE A 38 -23.60 15.95 5.44
CA ILE A 38 -22.94 17.03 4.72
C ILE A 38 -22.09 16.40 3.61
N ALA A 39 -22.12 17.01 2.41
CA ALA A 39 -21.27 16.64 1.29
C ALA A 39 -20.36 17.81 0.89
N HIS A 40 -19.07 17.53 0.81
CA HIS A 40 -18.04 18.41 0.26
C HIS A 40 -17.69 17.91 -1.14
N LEU A 41 -17.93 18.74 -2.14
CA LEU A 41 -17.52 18.50 -3.52
C LEU A 41 -16.37 19.44 -3.86
N CYS A 42 -15.23 18.90 -4.28
CA CYS A 42 -14.14 19.67 -4.85
C CYS A 42 -14.13 19.42 -6.36
N ASP A 43 -14.78 20.30 -7.11
CA ASP A 43 -14.80 20.29 -8.56
C ASP A 43 -13.44 20.74 -9.12
N ASP A 44 -12.94 20.01 -10.11
CA ASP A 44 -11.62 20.25 -10.70
C ASP A 44 -11.47 21.63 -11.34
N LYS A 45 -12.58 22.27 -11.74
CA LYS A 45 -12.62 23.59 -12.39
C LYS A 45 -13.20 24.68 -11.50
N PHE A 46 -14.24 24.35 -10.76
CA PHE A 46 -15.02 25.32 -10.00
C PHE A 46 -14.67 25.33 -8.51
N GLY A 47 -13.81 24.43 -8.02
CA GLY A 47 -13.37 24.41 -6.64
C GLY A 47 -14.41 23.80 -5.69
N ILE A 48 -14.41 24.25 -4.42
CA ILE A 48 -15.17 23.60 -3.36
C ILE A 48 -16.62 24.09 -3.31
N ALA A 49 -17.55 23.15 -3.28
CA ALA A 49 -18.97 23.33 -3.02
C ALA A 49 -19.39 22.48 -1.81
N LEU A 50 -20.25 23.05 -0.96
CA LEU A 50 -20.77 22.42 0.25
C LEU A 50 -22.28 22.23 0.12
N TYR A 51 -22.77 21.04 0.45
CA TYR A 51 -24.19 20.70 0.43
C TYR A 51 -24.61 20.12 1.77
N ASP A 52 -25.75 20.57 2.28
CA ASP A 52 -26.49 19.81 3.30
C ASP A 52 -27.31 18.74 2.57
N ILE A 53 -27.20 17.49 3.00
CA ILE A 53 -27.83 16.34 2.32
C ILE A 53 -28.86 15.67 3.22
N SER A 54 -29.98 15.26 2.62
CA SER A 54 -31.05 14.52 3.28
C SER A 54 -31.66 13.50 2.32
N GLY A 55 -32.07 12.34 2.82
CA GLY A 55 -32.49 11.26 1.95
C GLY A 55 -33.20 10.12 2.66
N SER A 56 -33.65 9.15 1.86
CA SER A 56 -34.31 7.96 2.36
C SER A 56 -33.78 6.70 1.69
N ILE A 57 -33.88 5.58 2.39
CA ILE A 57 -33.45 4.26 1.94
C ILE A 57 -34.71 3.42 1.70
N THR A 58 -34.85 2.91 0.48
CA THR A 58 -35.94 2.00 0.08
C THR A 58 -35.35 0.87 -0.75
N ASP A 59 -35.62 -0.38 -0.37
CA ASP A 59 -35.20 -1.59 -1.10
C ASP A 59 -33.69 -1.67 -1.43
N GLY A 60 -32.83 -1.15 -0.55
CA GLY A 60 -31.37 -1.15 -0.74
C GLY A 60 -30.84 -0.03 -1.65
N THR A 61 -31.74 0.82 -2.17
CA THR A 61 -31.41 2.06 -2.89
C THR A 61 -31.59 3.25 -1.96
N MET A 62 -30.58 4.12 -1.94
CA MET A 62 -30.57 5.36 -1.18
C MET A 62 -30.78 6.54 -2.13
N ILE A 63 -31.81 7.35 -1.88
CA ILE A 63 -32.08 8.59 -2.62
C ILE A 63 -31.72 9.77 -1.72
N ILE A 64 -30.76 10.58 -2.13
CA ILE A 64 -30.28 11.75 -1.41
C ILE A 64 -30.58 13.01 -2.22
N ASN A 65 -31.12 14.02 -1.55
CA ASN A 65 -31.25 15.38 -2.05
C ASN A 65 -30.25 16.27 -1.33
N GLY A 66 -29.53 17.11 -2.07
CA GLY A 66 -28.53 18.05 -1.57
C GLY A 66 -28.94 19.49 -1.83
N THR A 67 -28.99 20.29 -0.77
CA THR A 67 -29.23 21.73 -0.84
C THR A 67 -27.89 22.47 -0.75
N PRO A 68 -27.56 23.37 -1.70
CA PRO A 68 -26.32 24.13 -1.66
C PRO A 68 -26.23 24.99 -0.41
N LYS A 69 -25.09 24.93 0.28
CA LYS A 69 -24.80 25.71 1.48
C LYS A 69 -23.75 26.77 1.23
N GLN A 70 -22.71 26.42 0.46
CA GLN A 70 -21.62 27.31 0.12
C GLN A 70 -21.04 26.95 -1.25
N ALA A 71 -20.76 27.96 -2.05
CA ALA A 71 -20.00 27.86 -3.28
C ALA A 71 -18.67 28.61 -3.16
N SER A 72 -17.72 28.25 -4.00
CA SER A 72 -16.56 29.10 -4.32
C SER A 72 -17.01 30.43 -4.96
N GLU A 73 -16.16 31.46 -4.90
CA GLU A 73 -16.49 32.78 -5.45
C GLU A 73 -16.90 32.70 -6.94
N GLY A 74 -18.13 33.14 -7.23
CA GLY A 74 -18.69 33.16 -8.59
C GLY A 74 -19.38 31.86 -9.06
N GLY A 75 -19.42 30.81 -8.24
CA GLY A 75 -20.09 29.55 -8.58
C GLY A 75 -21.62 29.61 -8.42
N ILE A 76 -22.37 29.18 -9.44
CA ILE A 76 -23.81 28.93 -9.35
C ILE A 76 -24.01 27.45 -9.03
N LEU A 77 -24.64 27.14 -7.90
CA LEU A 77 -24.96 25.77 -7.49
C LEU A 77 -26.47 25.53 -7.59
N GLY A 78 -26.84 24.36 -8.12
CA GLY A 78 -28.22 23.87 -8.11
C GLY A 78 -28.42 22.82 -7.03
N GLU A 79 -29.66 22.58 -6.63
CA GLU A 79 -30.01 21.43 -5.79
C GLU A 79 -29.61 20.15 -6.50
N THR A 80 -29.09 19.17 -5.76
CA THR A 80 -28.57 17.91 -6.30
C THR A 80 -29.47 16.75 -5.90
N THR A 81 -29.73 15.81 -6.80
CA THR A 81 -30.33 14.52 -6.48
C THR A 81 -29.32 13.41 -6.79
N ILE A 82 -29.13 12.48 -5.86
CA ILE A 82 -28.20 11.36 -5.94
C ILE A 82 -28.98 10.07 -5.67
N ILE A 83 -28.87 9.09 -6.58
CA ILE A 83 -29.52 7.78 -6.45
C ILE A 83 -28.43 6.72 -6.34
N ALA A 84 -28.17 6.25 -5.13
CA ALA A 84 -27.06 5.38 -4.79
C ALA A 84 -27.50 3.96 -4.43
N GLU A 85 -26.74 2.99 -4.91
CA GLU A 85 -26.89 1.58 -4.55
C GLU A 85 -25.60 1.07 -3.90
N LEU A 86 -25.75 0.34 -2.80
CA LEU A 86 -24.64 -0.37 -2.18
C LEU A 86 -24.29 -1.61 -3.01
N LYS A 87 -23.10 -1.62 -3.58
CA LYS A 87 -22.58 -2.74 -4.37
C LYS A 87 -21.95 -3.80 -3.47
N GLN A 88 -21.79 -5.01 -3.99
CA GLN A 88 -21.19 -6.14 -3.27
C GLN A 88 -19.73 -5.89 -2.84
N ASP A 89 -19.03 -4.99 -3.53
CA ASP A 89 -17.66 -4.56 -3.21
C ASP A 89 -17.61 -3.52 -2.07
N GLY A 90 -18.75 -3.18 -1.47
CA GLY A 90 -18.88 -2.16 -0.43
C GLY A 90 -18.88 -0.72 -0.94
N SER A 91 -18.76 -0.50 -2.25
CA SER A 91 -18.83 0.83 -2.84
C SER A 91 -20.28 1.29 -3.05
N LEU A 92 -20.50 2.61 -2.96
CA LEU A 92 -21.72 3.22 -3.45
C LEU A 92 -21.48 3.67 -4.89
N ALA A 93 -22.18 3.04 -5.82
CA ALA A 93 -22.24 3.50 -7.19
C ALA A 93 -23.60 4.16 -7.43
N SER A 94 -23.57 5.33 -8.04
CA SER A 94 -24.75 6.19 -8.08
C SER A 94 -24.77 7.07 -9.32
N ARG A 95 -25.96 7.54 -9.67
CA ARG A 95 -26.17 8.65 -10.59
C ARG A 95 -26.39 9.94 -9.79
N TRP A 96 -26.00 11.08 -10.33
CA TRP A 96 -26.29 12.39 -9.76
C TRP A 96 -26.78 13.35 -10.84
N GLU A 97 -27.63 14.29 -10.45
CA GLU A 97 -28.12 15.37 -11.31
C GLU A 97 -28.42 16.62 -10.48
N THR A 98 -28.41 17.79 -11.13
CA THR A 98 -28.73 19.08 -10.49
C THR A 98 -29.83 19.82 -11.22
N THR A 99 -30.50 20.72 -10.51
CA THR A 99 -31.56 21.58 -11.07
C THR A 99 -31.05 22.55 -12.15
N ILE A 100 -29.74 22.79 -12.22
CA ILE A 100 -29.09 23.62 -13.25
C ILE A 100 -28.59 22.80 -14.46
N GLY A 101 -28.97 21.52 -14.54
CA GLY A 101 -28.70 20.66 -15.70
C GLY A 101 -27.35 19.95 -15.70
N SER A 102 -26.60 20.00 -14.60
CA SER A 102 -25.37 19.20 -14.45
C SER A 102 -25.73 17.78 -14.03
N ALA A 103 -25.04 16.77 -14.56
CA ALA A 103 -25.34 15.38 -14.20
C ALA A 103 -24.17 14.43 -14.49
N GLY A 104 -24.24 13.24 -13.91
CA GLY A 104 -23.34 12.14 -14.25
C GLY A 104 -23.38 11.00 -13.23
N THR A 105 -22.22 10.41 -12.96
CA THR A 105 -22.07 9.26 -12.06
C THR A 105 -21.15 9.59 -10.90
N VAL A 106 -21.41 9.01 -9.74
CA VAL A 106 -20.55 9.13 -8.56
C VAL A 106 -20.22 7.75 -8.02
N ARG A 107 -18.97 7.58 -7.59
CA ARG A 107 -18.49 6.37 -6.93
C ARG A 107 -17.84 6.74 -5.62
N LEU A 108 -18.35 6.17 -4.53
CA LEU A 108 -17.89 6.41 -3.17
C LEU A 108 -17.51 5.11 -2.49
N TYR A 109 -16.56 5.20 -1.57
CA TYR A 109 -16.10 4.11 -0.75
C TYR A 109 -16.21 4.50 0.72
N PRO A 110 -16.53 3.53 1.61
CA PRO A 110 -16.59 3.79 3.03
C PRO A 110 -15.19 4.20 3.51
N HIS A 111 -15.15 5.29 4.26
CA HIS A 111 -13.94 5.91 4.77
C HIS A 111 -14.02 6.08 6.28
N ASN A 112 -14.20 4.96 6.98
CA ASN A 112 -14.18 4.90 8.44
C ASN A 112 -12.74 4.91 8.99
N TYR A 113 -11.88 5.76 8.42
CA TYR A 113 -10.57 6.03 8.96
C TYR A 113 -10.75 7.01 10.14
N GLU A 114 -11.11 6.46 11.29
CA GLU A 114 -10.74 7.12 12.55
C GLU A 114 -9.26 6.82 12.75
N GLU A 115 -8.40 7.84 12.64
CA GLU A 115 -7.12 7.78 13.32
C GLU A 115 -7.41 7.69 14.82
N LYS A 116 -7.60 6.46 15.30
CA LYS A 116 -7.25 6.15 16.67
C LYS A 116 -5.73 6.24 16.73
N PHE A 117 -5.21 7.46 16.83
CA PHE A 117 -3.93 7.69 17.49
C PHE A 117 -4.11 7.33 18.97
N SER A 118 -4.27 6.04 19.23
CA SER A 118 -3.90 5.46 20.50
C SER A 118 -2.38 5.61 20.56
N LYS A 119 -1.91 6.61 21.31
CA LYS A 119 -0.51 6.68 21.79
C LYS A 119 -0.09 5.45 22.61
N THR A 120 -0.93 4.43 22.70
CA THR A 120 -0.72 3.19 23.46
C THR A 120 -0.60 1.96 22.56
N ALA A 121 -0.68 2.10 21.22
CA ALA A 121 -0.49 1.01 20.26
C ALA A 121 0.60 1.30 19.22
N GLU A 122 1.41 2.35 19.41
CA GLU A 122 2.71 2.44 18.74
C GLU A 122 3.63 1.39 19.39
N PRO A 123 4.27 0.50 18.62
CA PRO A 123 5.33 -0.36 19.14
C PRO A 123 6.38 0.51 19.83
N GLU A 124 6.60 0.27 21.12
CA GLU A 124 7.64 0.96 21.89
C GLU A 124 9.04 0.76 21.28
N GLN A 125 9.20 -0.30 20.47
CA GLN A 125 10.48 -0.73 19.94
C GLN A 125 10.35 -1.42 18.57
N ILE A 126 11.24 -1.05 17.65
CA ILE A 126 11.46 -1.74 16.37
C ILE A 126 12.79 -2.49 16.46
N TYR A 127 12.75 -3.79 16.25
CA TYR A 127 13.94 -4.63 16.24
C TYR A 127 14.59 -4.60 14.86
N ASN A 128 15.91 -4.51 14.84
CA ASN A 128 16.69 -4.50 13.62
C ASN A 128 17.84 -5.51 13.75
N LYS A 129 17.93 -6.44 12.81
CA LYS A 129 19.06 -7.37 12.71
C LYS A 129 19.77 -7.13 11.38
N ILE A 130 21.06 -6.84 11.46
CA ILE A 130 21.96 -6.74 10.31
C ILE A 130 22.97 -7.87 10.41
N VAL A 131 23.06 -8.68 9.34
CA VAL A 131 24.02 -9.77 9.22
C VAL A 131 24.94 -9.47 8.04
N PRO A 132 26.24 -9.22 8.27
CA PRO A 132 27.19 -9.01 7.17
C PRO A 132 27.43 -10.31 6.42
N ILE A 133 27.50 -10.22 5.10
CA ILE A 133 27.72 -11.37 4.21
C ILE A 133 29.10 -11.22 3.56
N GLY A 134 29.82 -12.34 3.47
CA GLY A 134 31.06 -12.42 2.71
C GLY A 134 30.84 -12.41 1.18
N SER A 135 31.90 -12.71 0.44
CA SER A 135 31.80 -12.84 -1.02
C SER A 135 30.97 -14.07 -1.40
N VAL A 136 29.90 -13.83 -2.16
CA VAL A 136 28.99 -14.86 -2.67
C VAL A 136 29.07 -14.95 -4.18
N ARG A 137 28.80 -16.13 -4.71
CA ARG A 137 28.58 -16.32 -6.15
C ARG A 137 27.20 -16.96 -6.32
N LEU A 138 26.29 -16.23 -6.95
CA LEU A 138 24.92 -16.67 -7.16
C LEU A 138 24.70 -17.02 -8.63
N PHE A 139 24.09 -18.17 -8.89
CA PHE A 139 23.54 -18.54 -10.19
C PHE A 139 22.02 -18.34 -10.20
N LYS A 140 21.39 -18.34 -11.38
CA LYS A 140 19.94 -18.15 -11.56
C LYS A 140 19.08 -19.00 -10.61
N LYS A 141 19.44 -20.28 -10.43
CA LYS A 141 18.73 -21.20 -9.53
C LYS A 141 18.83 -20.78 -8.05
N ASP A 142 19.96 -20.19 -7.64
CA ASP A 142 20.24 -19.79 -6.27
C ASP A 142 19.45 -18.53 -5.92
N VAL A 143 19.29 -17.62 -6.89
CA VAL A 143 18.45 -16.42 -6.76
C VAL A 143 16.99 -16.80 -6.50
N ASN A 144 16.46 -17.79 -7.23
CA ASN A 144 15.09 -18.26 -7.00
C ASN A 144 14.91 -18.90 -5.61
N ALA A 145 15.89 -19.69 -5.15
CA ALA A 145 15.86 -20.27 -3.80
C ALA A 145 15.87 -19.17 -2.73
N LEU A 146 16.67 -18.12 -2.93
CA LEU A 146 16.73 -16.97 -2.06
C LEU A 146 15.40 -16.20 -2.02
N PHE A 147 14.76 -15.96 -3.17
CA PHE A 147 13.44 -15.31 -3.22
C PHE A 147 12.40 -16.11 -2.44
N ASN A 148 12.33 -17.43 -2.63
CA ASN A 148 11.40 -18.28 -1.91
C ASN A 148 11.57 -18.20 -0.39
N ILE A 149 12.82 -18.18 0.11
CA ILE A 149 13.09 -18.06 1.56
C ILE A 149 12.73 -16.67 2.07
N ILE A 150 12.98 -15.62 1.29
CA ILE A 150 12.63 -14.25 1.67
C ILE A 150 11.10 -14.09 1.73
N GLU A 151 10.37 -14.54 0.72
CA GLU A 151 8.91 -14.37 0.59
C GLU A 151 8.10 -15.25 1.56
N LYS A 152 8.63 -16.37 2.05
CA LYS A 152 7.88 -17.37 2.85
C LYS A 152 7.04 -16.82 4.01
N ASP A 153 7.42 -15.69 4.60
CA ASP A 153 6.76 -15.10 5.77
C ASP A 153 6.02 -13.79 5.44
N PHE A 154 5.79 -13.52 4.15
CA PHE A 154 5.05 -12.37 3.63
C PHE A 154 3.81 -12.87 2.90
N SER A 155 2.63 -12.38 3.29
CA SER A 155 1.35 -12.71 2.65
C SER A 155 0.90 -11.67 1.65
N GLU A 156 1.28 -10.41 1.86
CA GLU A 156 0.87 -9.27 1.04
C GLU A 156 2.07 -8.58 0.36
N GLY A 157 3.26 -8.73 0.95
CA GLY A 157 4.49 -8.17 0.43
C GLY A 157 4.83 -8.69 -0.96
N ARG A 158 5.26 -7.78 -1.84
CA ARG A 158 5.79 -8.11 -3.16
C ARG A 158 7.29 -7.89 -3.18
N LEU A 159 8.05 -8.94 -3.53
CA LEU A 159 9.49 -8.85 -3.65
C LEU A 159 9.86 -8.01 -4.88
N ILE A 160 10.67 -6.99 -4.64
CA ILE A 160 11.29 -6.18 -5.69
C ILE A 160 12.79 -6.40 -5.68
N VAL A 161 13.35 -6.26 -6.87
CA VAL A 161 14.77 -6.46 -7.14
C VAL A 161 15.29 -5.21 -7.81
N THR A 162 16.37 -4.68 -7.25
CA THR A 162 17.11 -3.55 -7.80
C THR A 162 18.49 -4.03 -8.22
N TYR A 163 18.86 -3.76 -9.47
CA TYR A 163 20.13 -4.21 -10.04
C TYR A 163 20.66 -3.20 -11.06
N MET A 164 21.96 -3.27 -11.36
CA MET A 164 22.59 -2.43 -12.37
C MET A 164 22.45 -3.04 -13.77
N GLN A 165 21.90 -2.27 -14.70
CA GLN A 165 21.79 -2.62 -16.12
C GLN A 165 22.29 -1.45 -16.97
N ARG A 166 23.36 -1.67 -17.76
CA ARG A 166 23.97 -0.64 -18.64
C ARG A 166 24.23 0.69 -17.92
N SER A 167 24.82 0.61 -16.73
CA SER A 167 25.13 1.75 -15.85
C SER A 167 23.92 2.47 -15.21
N ASN A 168 22.71 1.97 -15.39
CA ASN A 168 21.51 2.47 -14.71
C ASN A 168 21.06 1.49 -13.63
N GLU A 169 20.56 2.02 -12.53
CA GLU A 169 19.88 1.23 -11.50
C GLU A 169 18.43 1.00 -11.94
N VAL A 170 18.03 -0.27 -12.02
CA VAL A 170 16.69 -0.69 -12.47
C VAL A 170 16.03 -1.45 -11.34
N THR A 171 14.81 -1.07 -10.98
CA THR A 171 13.98 -1.76 -9.99
C THR A 171 12.77 -2.40 -10.67
N ARG A 172 12.52 -3.68 -10.39
CA ARG A 172 11.37 -4.44 -10.93
C ARG A 172 10.83 -5.42 -9.90
N PHE A 173 9.64 -5.96 -10.15
CA PHE A 173 9.15 -7.12 -9.40
C PHE A 173 10.05 -8.35 -9.67
N ALA A 174 10.16 -9.21 -8.67
CA ALA A 174 10.95 -10.44 -8.75
C ALA A 174 10.54 -11.34 -9.93
N THR A 175 9.24 -11.47 -10.15
CA THR A 175 8.65 -12.26 -11.24
C THR A 175 9.12 -11.79 -12.61
N ASP A 176 9.14 -10.46 -12.80
CA ASP A 176 9.58 -9.84 -14.05
C ASP A 176 11.10 -9.99 -14.19
N PHE A 177 11.84 -9.80 -13.10
CA PHE A 177 13.29 -9.97 -13.09
C PHE A 177 13.71 -11.39 -13.49
N VAL A 178 13.09 -12.44 -12.91
CA VAL A 178 13.38 -13.85 -13.24
C VAL A 178 13.07 -14.17 -14.69
N SER A 179 12.00 -13.60 -15.24
CA SER A 179 11.59 -13.80 -16.64
C SER A 179 12.56 -13.19 -17.65
N ASN A 180 13.32 -12.15 -17.25
CA ASN A 180 14.29 -11.45 -18.10
C ASN A 180 15.75 -11.74 -17.70
N LEU A 181 15.98 -12.72 -16.83
CA LEU A 181 17.29 -12.97 -16.24
C LEU A 181 18.31 -13.51 -17.27
N ASP A 182 17.82 -14.14 -18.34
CA ASP A 182 18.67 -14.66 -19.43
C ASP A 182 19.25 -13.54 -20.32
N ASP A 183 18.67 -12.34 -20.29
CA ASP A 183 19.17 -11.16 -21.00
C ASP A 183 20.26 -10.41 -20.21
N ILE A 184 20.63 -10.91 -19.03
CA ILE A 184 21.60 -10.30 -18.12
C ILE A 184 22.84 -11.18 -18.05
N GLU A 185 23.95 -10.72 -18.65
CA GLU A 185 25.21 -11.48 -18.66
C GLU A 185 25.88 -11.55 -17.28
N GLU A 186 25.92 -10.44 -16.53
CA GLU A 186 26.57 -10.36 -15.22
C GLU A 186 25.87 -9.34 -14.30
N LEU A 187 25.63 -9.73 -13.05
CA LEU A 187 25.09 -8.87 -12.00
C LEU A 187 26.21 -8.43 -11.06
N ARG A 188 26.57 -7.14 -11.11
CA ARG A 188 27.57 -6.54 -10.21
C ARG A 188 26.98 -6.06 -8.88
N SER A 189 25.69 -5.78 -8.88
CA SER A 189 24.93 -5.49 -7.68
C SER A 189 23.53 -6.09 -7.79
N LEU A 190 23.03 -6.56 -6.66
CA LEU A 190 21.70 -7.10 -6.53
C LEU A 190 21.17 -6.71 -5.16
N LYS A 191 20.11 -5.93 -5.14
CA LYS A 191 19.37 -5.58 -3.94
C LYS A 191 18.00 -6.20 -4.02
N ILE A 192 17.64 -6.92 -2.97
CA ILE A 192 16.36 -7.60 -2.84
C ILE A 192 15.63 -6.92 -1.69
N PHE A 193 14.37 -6.55 -1.92
CA PHE A 193 13.57 -5.88 -0.92
C PHE A 193 12.14 -6.40 -0.91
N ILE A 194 11.61 -6.63 0.28
CA ILE A 194 10.20 -6.91 0.51
C ILE A 194 9.77 -6.25 1.81
N GLN A 195 8.55 -5.75 1.84
CA GLN A 195 7.91 -5.22 3.03
C GLN A 195 6.42 -5.50 3.01
N GLU A 196 5.82 -5.60 4.20
CA GLU A 196 4.37 -5.57 4.36
C GLU A 196 3.98 -4.95 5.70
N PRO A 197 2.75 -4.43 5.82
CA PRO A 197 2.24 -3.92 7.10
C PRO A 197 2.31 -4.99 8.19
N GLU A 198 2.85 -4.63 9.35
CA GLU A 198 2.90 -5.49 10.54
C GLU A 198 2.05 -4.93 11.68
N ALA A 199 2.01 -3.59 11.80
CA ALA A 199 1.17 -2.85 12.74
C ALA A 199 0.80 -1.48 12.11
N PRO A 200 -0.17 -0.72 12.67
CA PRO A 200 -0.49 0.62 12.16
C PRO A 200 0.75 1.51 12.07
N GLY A 201 1.07 1.96 10.84
CA GLY A 201 2.23 2.82 10.58
C GLY A 201 3.59 2.11 10.57
N ILE A 202 3.66 0.79 10.78
CA ILE A 202 4.92 0.03 10.82
C ILE A 202 4.86 -1.17 9.88
N ASN A 203 5.89 -1.27 9.05
CA ASN A 203 6.10 -2.42 8.18
C ASN A 203 7.19 -3.31 8.75
N LYS A 204 7.00 -4.63 8.63
CA LYS A 204 8.14 -5.54 8.67
C LYS A 204 8.77 -5.59 7.28
N MET A 205 10.08 -5.70 7.24
CA MET A 205 10.83 -5.66 5.98
C MET A 205 12.09 -6.51 6.02
N VAL A 206 12.47 -6.96 4.83
CA VAL A 206 13.73 -7.63 4.57
C VAL A 206 14.42 -6.92 3.41
N THR A 207 15.68 -6.55 3.62
CA THR A 207 16.59 -6.10 2.57
C THR A 207 17.78 -7.05 2.51
N VAL A 208 18.12 -7.53 1.32
CA VAL A 208 19.36 -8.27 1.08
C VAL A 208 20.14 -7.52 0.01
N ASP A 209 21.30 -7.01 0.39
CA ASP A 209 22.17 -6.25 -0.49
C ASP A 209 23.41 -7.09 -0.85
N PHE A 210 23.64 -7.29 -2.14
CA PHE A 210 24.86 -7.84 -2.70
C PHE A 210 25.58 -6.77 -3.52
N PHE A 211 26.83 -6.49 -3.15
CA PHE A 211 27.68 -5.51 -3.82
C PHE A 211 29.02 -6.13 -4.18
N GLU A 212 29.58 -5.75 -5.33
CA GLU A 212 30.91 -6.17 -5.78
C GLU A 212 32.04 -5.62 -4.87
N ARG A 213 31.89 -4.40 -4.37
CA ARG A 213 32.96 -3.66 -3.67
C ARG A 213 32.61 -3.23 -2.24
N ASP A 214 31.33 -3.08 -1.95
CA ASP A 214 30.84 -2.69 -0.62
C ASP A 214 30.45 -3.91 0.22
N SER A 215 30.14 -3.67 1.50
CA SER A 215 29.69 -4.74 2.39
C SER A 215 28.30 -5.22 1.99
N SER A 216 28.22 -6.49 1.57
CA SER A 216 26.94 -7.17 1.38
C SER A 216 26.30 -7.47 2.75
N SER A 217 24.98 -7.39 2.87
CA SER A 217 24.32 -7.62 4.15
C SER A 217 22.86 -8.06 4.00
N VAL A 218 22.38 -8.80 4.99
CA VAL A 218 20.95 -9.03 5.23
C VAL A 218 20.52 -8.09 6.33
N ARG A 219 19.45 -7.35 6.09
CA ARG A 219 18.79 -6.50 7.08
C ARG A 219 17.35 -6.96 7.23
N VAL A 220 16.94 -7.22 8.45
CA VAL A 220 15.55 -7.53 8.80
C VAL A 220 15.08 -6.56 9.87
N SER A 221 13.86 -6.04 9.70
CA SER A 221 13.24 -5.09 10.62
C SER A 221 11.78 -5.48 10.88
N GLY A 222 11.32 -5.32 12.12
CA GLY A 222 9.95 -5.62 12.54
C GLY A 222 9.75 -5.45 14.05
N ILE A 223 8.52 -5.61 14.52
CA ILE A 223 8.14 -5.44 15.93
C ILE A 223 8.40 -6.69 16.77
N ASN A 224 8.54 -7.87 16.14
CA ASN A 224 8.82 -9.13 16.82
C ASN A 224 10.30 -9.53 16.72
N GLU A 225 11.05 -9.41 17.83
CA GLU A 225 12.48 -9.76 17.89
C GLU A 225 12.77 -11.19 17.43
N SER A 226 11.96 -12.16 17.86
CA SER A 226 12.17 -13.57 17.55
C SER A 226 12.04 -13.83 16.05
N TRP A 227 11.06 -13.18 15.42
CA TRP A 227 10.91 -13.23 13.97
C TRP A 227 12.08 -12.53 13.26
N VAL A 228 12.46 -11.32 13.70
CA VAL A 228 13.56 -10.55 13.10
C VAL A 228 14.87 -11.34 13.12
N VAL A 229 15.22 -11.95 14.26
CA VAL A 229 16.43 -12.77 14.40
C VAL A 229 16.32 -14.06 13.58
N GLY A 230 15.20 -14.79 13.70
CA GLY A 230 14.99 -16.06 13.01
C GLY A 230 15.01 -15.93 11.48
N LYS A 231 14.40 -14.86 10.95
CA LYS A 231 14.38 -14.55 9.53
C LYS A 231 15.76 -14.21 9.00
N ALA A 232 16.49 -13.33 9.71
CA ALA A 232 17.85 -12.96 9.33
C ALA A 232 18.80 -14.17 9.30
N GLU A 233 18.74 -15.04 10.31
CA GLU A 233 19.54 -16.27 10.37
C GLU A 233 19.16 -17.26 9.27
N SER A 234 17.86 -17.42 8.97
CA SER A 234 17.38 -18.31 7.91
C SER A 234 17.90 -17.87 6.54
N ILE A 235 17.83 -16.58 6.24
CA ILE A 235 18.36 -16.01 4.99
C ILE A 235 19.89 -16.13 4.96
N ASN A 236 20.59 -15.80 6.04
CA ASN A 236 22.05 -15.92 6.10
C ASN A 236 22.52 -17.37 5.93
N LYS A 237 21.81 -18.34 6.51
CA LYS A 237 22.09 -19.77 6.35
C LYS A 237 21.94 -20.21 4.90
N GLU A 238 20.92 -19.73 4.21
CA GLU A 238 20.77 -19.99 2.78
C GLU A 238 21.94 -19.41 1.99
N ILE A 239 22.27 -18.14 2.24
CA ILE A 239 23.35 -17.44 1.55
C ILE A 239 24.72 -18.08 1.81
N ALA A 240 24.94 -18.68 2.99
CA ALA A 240 26.17 -19.37 3.33
C ALA A 240 26.47 -20.56 2.40
N ASN A 241 25.44 -21.17 1.78
CA ASN A 241 25.63 -22.22 0.77
C ASN A 241 26.33 -21.70 -0.50
N TYR A 242 26.25 -20.39 -0.75
CA TYR A 242 26.76 -19.72 -1.94
C TYR A 242 28.06 -18.93 -1.68
N GLN A 243 28.59 -18.99 -0.46
CA GLN A 243 29.85 -18.32 -0.11
C GLN A 243 31.07 -19.09 -0.61
N ASN A 244 32.00 -18.37 -1.23
CA ASN A 244 33.28 -18.95 -1.65
C ASN A 244 34.18 -19.22 -0.44
N LYS A 245 34.24 -20.48 0.03
CA LYS A 245 35.04 -20.90 1.20
C LYS A 245 36.53 -20.51 1.13
N VAL A 246 37.10 -20.39 -0.08
CA VAL A 246 38.54 -20.11 -0.29
C VAL A 246 38.86 -18.62 -0.09
N VAL A 247 37.96 -17.70 -0.48
CA VAL A 247 38.21 -16.24 -0.40
C VAL A 247 37.92 -15.70 1.00
N THR A 248 36.92 -16.24 1.69
CA THR A 248 36.50 -15.78 3.02
C THR A 248 37.54 -16.06 4.11
N ASN A 249 38.31 -17.16 3.99
CA ASN A 249 39.38 -17.49 4.94
C ASN A 249 40.58 -16.53 4.86
N TYR A 250 40.86 -15.94 3.70
CA TYR A 250 41.96 -14.99 3.53
C TYR A 250 41.74 -13.67 4.28
N ARG A 251 40.48 -13.26 4.50
CA ARG A 251 40.16 -12.09 5.34
C ARG A 251 40.14 -12.41 6.84
N ARG A 252 39.85 -13.66 7.24
CA ARG A 252 39.87 -14.08 8.66
C ARG A 252 41.29 -14.29 9.19
N CYS A 253 42.20 -14.80 8.37
CA CYS A 253 43.61 -14.93 8.72
C CYS A 253 44.38 -13.68 8.27
N GLY A 254 44.31 -12.60 9.05
CA GLY A 254 45.27 -11.51 8.92
C GLY A 254 46.70 -12.07 8.98
N LEU A 255 47.53 -11.71 7.99
CA LEU A 255 48.95 -12.03 7.91
C LEU A 255 49.63 -11.83 9.28
N ARG A 256 50.02 -12.92 9.95
CA ARG A 256 51.03 -12.85 11.01
C ARG A 256 52.39 -12.77 10.32
N LYS A 257 53.09 -11.64 10.46
CA LYS A 257 54.52 -11.58 10.12
C LYS A 257 55.28 -12.62 10.97
N PRO A 258 56.23 -13.38 10.41
CA PRO A 258 57.21 -14.08 11.21
C PRO A 258 58.19 -13.05 11.80
N ASN A 259 58.55 -13.24 13.07
CA ASN A 259 59.75 -12.63 13.66
C ASN A 259 60.99 -13.33 13.10
#